data_AF-A0A2N1UFY7-F1
#
_entry.id   AF-A0A2N1UFY7-F1
#
_cell.length_a   1.000
_cell.length_b   1.000
_cell.length_c   1.000
_cell.angle_alpha   90.00
_cell.angle_beta   90.00
_cell.angle_gamma   90.00
#
_symmetry.space_group_name_H-M   'P 1'
#
loop_
_entity.id
_entity.type
_entity.pdbx_description
1 polymer ?
#
loop_
_entity_poly.entity_id
_entity_poly.type
_entity_poly.pdbx_seq_one_letter_code
_entity_poly.pdbx_strand_id
1 'polypeptide(L)'
;MKRTGRHGTALSTRCGVSLVEILVALVIMALAILPAIGAFSTSYGTATRQIEQETALKLGEAVINVLLTVNYNKLLEGSLDTIPLNIQTPSGEFKGSLEFSGMTASSTAVAIGRASYSVSVWVNTVFRAQNIETPHNDALVFGFRDFEAPPGPPPVPPAPPAPVATYSCFDDLVCVKVRVDYGQREAVDLETFRADMSR
;
A
#
# COMPACT_ATOMS: atom_id res chain seq x y z
N MET A 1 -85.16 42.72 9.30
CA MET A 1 -83.94 42.57 10.15
C MET A 1 -83.18 41.33 9.70
N LYS A 2 -81.85 41.48 9.60
CA LYS A 2 -80.78 40.46 9.70
C LYS A 2 -80.64 39.35 8.63
N ARG A 3 -79.51 39.49 7.91
CA ARG A 3 -78.62 38.45 7.33
C ARG A 3 -78.56 37.15 8.14
N THR A 4 -78.36 36.02 7.45
CA THR A 4 -77.14 35.17 7.35
C THR A 4 -77.52 33.85 6.65
N GLY A 5 -76.70 33.15 5.87
CA GLY A 5 -75.33 33.36 5.44
C GLY A 5 -75.06 32.51 4.19
N ARG A 6 -74.41 33.11 3.21
CA ARG A 6 -73.73 32.40 2.13
C ARG A 6 -72.47 31.76 2.73
N HIS A 7 -72.41 30.44 2.76
CA HIS A 7 -71.16 29.70 2.73
C HIS A 7 -71.17 28.81 1.50
N GLY A 8 -70.96 29.44 0.35
CA GLY A 8 -70.35 28.74 -0.78
C GLY A 8 -68.90 28.56 -0.43
N THR A 9 -68.53 27.38 0.05
CA THR A 9 -67.15 26.91 0.08
C THR A 9 -66.63 26.94 -1.36
N ALA A 10 -65.75 27.88 -1.66
CA ALA A 10 -64.95 27.81 -2.87
C ALA A 10 -63.99 26.63 -2.72
N LEU A 11 -64.44 25.44 -3.15
CA LEU A 11 -63.54 24.36 -3.54
C LEU A 11 -62.69 24.93 -4.67
N SER A 12 -61.47 25.35 -4.35
CA SER A 12 -60.44 25.65 -5.34
C SER A 12 -60.04 24.32 -5.97
N THR A 13 -60.83 23.88 -6.94
CA THR A 13 -60.43 22.87 -7.92
C THR A 13 -59.40 23.52 -8.81
N ARG A 14 -58.13 23.49 -8.40
CA ARG A 14 -57.01 23.80 -9.29
C ARG A 14 -57.02 22.75 -10.40
N CYS A 15 -57.51 23.13 -11.58
CA CYS A 15 -57.52 22.32 -12.77
C CYS A 15 -56.31 22.75 -13.61
N GLY A 16 -55.28 21.90 -13.66
CA GLY A 16 -54.08 22.09 -14.47
C GLY A 16 -52.84 22.55 -13.69
N VAL A 17 -51.71 21.91 -13.97
CA VAL A 17 -50.38 22.35 -13.52
C VAL A 17 -49.99 23.55 -14.38
N SER A 18 -49.72 24.69 -13.75
CA SER A 18 -49.27 25.87 -14.49
C SER A 18 -47.83 25.70 -15.00
N LEU A 19 -47.49 26.34 -16.12
CA LEU A 19 -46.13 26.31 -16.67
C LEU A 19 -45.10 26.77 -15.63
N VAL A 20 -45.47 27.72 -14.76
CA VAL A 20 -44.63 28.20 -13.65
C VAL A 20 -44.39 27.09 -12.63
N GLU A 21 -45.41 26.32 -12.25
CA GLU A 21 -45.25 25.18 -11.34
C GLU A 21 -44.37 24.07 -11.95
N ILE A 22 -44.50 23.79 -13.25
CA ILE A 22 -43.63 22.85 -13.97
C ILE A 22 -42.18 23.34 -13.97
N LEU A 23 -41.96 24.63 -14.25
CA LEU A 23 -40.63 25.23 -14.32
C LEU A 23 -39.97 25.28 -12.94
N VAL A 24 -40.72 25.62 -11.90
CA VAL A 24 -40.27 25.57 -10.51
C VAL A 24 -39.95 24.12 -10.09
N ALA A 25 -40.79 23.15 -10.43
CA ALA A 25 -40.52 21.74 -10.14
C ALA A 25 -39.26 21.23 -10.85
N LEU A 26 -39.03 21.64 -12.10
CA LEU A 26 -37.80 21.33 -12.84
C LEU A 26 -36.55 21.94 -12.21
N VAL A 27 -36.63 23.21 -11.78
CA VAL A 27 -35.52 23.89 -11.10
C VAL A 27 -35.23 23.23 -9.75
N ILE A 28 -36.25 22.89 -8.97
CA ILE A 28 -36.07 22.18 -7.69
C ILE A 28 -35.47 20.79 -7.92
N MET A 29 -35.93 20.04 -8.92
CA MET A 29 -35.32 18.75 -9.29
C MET A 29 -33.86 18.92 -9.72
N ALA A 30 -33.55 19.92 -10.56
CA ALA A 30 -32.17 20.17 -10.99
C ALA A 30 -31.26 20.52 -9.81
N LEU A 31 -31.71 21.39 -8.90
CA LEU A 31 -30.98 21.76 -7.68
C LEU A 31 -30.81 20.59 -6.72
N ALA A 32 -31.74 19.64 -6.68
CA ALA A 32 -31.63 18.43 -5.86
C ALA A 32 -30.67 17.38 -6.47
N ILE A 33 -30.63 17.25 -7.80
CA ILE A 33 -29.85 16.21 -8.50
C ILE A 33 -28.38 16.62 -8.70
N LEU A 34 -28.10 17.90 -8.95
CA LEU A 34 -26.74 18.39 -9.22
C LEU A 34 -25.73 18.06 -8.10
N PRO A 35 -26.03 18.27 -6.81
CA PRO A 35 -25.14 17.88 -5.72
C PRO A 35 -24.89 16.37 -5.65
N ALA A 36 -25.91 15.57 -5.96
CA ALA A 36 -25.80 14.11 -5.96
C ALA A 36 -24.82 13.62 -7.04
N ILE A 37 -24.90 14.17 -8.26
CA ILE A 37 -23.95 13.85 -9.35
C ILE A 37 -22.51 14.18 -8.93
N GLY A 38 -22.30 15.33 -8.30
CA GLY A 38 -21.00 15.73 -7.75
C GLY A 38 -20.46 14.71 -6.74
N ALA A 39 -21.29 14.33 -5.75
CA ALA A 39 -20.91 13.36 -4.72
C ALA A 39 -20.65 11.95 -5.27
N PHE A 40 -21.41 11.51 -6.28
CA PHE A 40 -21.13 10.23 -6.94
C PHE A 40 -19.80 10.30 -7.71
N SER A 41 -19.54 11.37 -8.44
CA SER A 41 -18.30 11.51 -9.23
C SER A 41 -17.04 11.48 -8.34
N THR A 42 -17.08 12.11 -7.17
CA THR A 42 -15.97 12.08 -6.21
C THR A 42 -15.79 10.70 -5.60
N SER A 43 -16.89 10.02 -5.24
CA SER A 43 -16.88 8.66 -4.72
C SER A 43 -16.30 7.65 -5.72
N TYR A 44 -16.68 7.73 -7.01
CA TYR A 44 -16.08 6.92 -8.07
C TYR A 44 -14.58 7.21 -8.24
N GLY A 45 -14.17 8.47 -8.15
CA GLY A 45 -12.76 8.86 -8.18
C GLY A 45 -11.96 8.28 -7.01
N THR A 46 -12.51 8.25 -5.79
CA THR A 46 -11.84 7.67 -4.63
C THR A 46 -11.79 6.15 -4.68
N ALA A 47 -12.87 5.49 -5.12
CA ALA A 47 -12.92 4.04 -5.23
C ALA A 47 -11.94 3.50 -6.27
N THR A 48 -11.88 4.15 -7.45
CA THR A 48 -10.88 3.80 -8.49
C THR A 48 -9.46 4.01 -7.99
N ARG A 49 -9.21 5.06 -7.18
CA ARG A 49 -7.90 5.29 -6.57
C ARG A 49 -7.48 4.18 -5.63
N GLN A 50 -8.39 3.75 -4.77
CA GLN A 50 -8.14 2.69 -3.80
C GLN A 50 -7.86 1.36 -4.50
N ILE A 51 -8.61 1.01 -5.54
CA ILE A 51 -8.41 -0.24 -6.30
C ILE A 51 -7.05 -0.27 -6.99
N GLU A 52 -6.62 0.84 -7.60
CA GLU A 52 -5.30 0.90 -8.26
C GLU A 52 -4.15 0.78 -7.25
N GLN A 53 -4.27 1.41 -6.08
CA GLN A 53 -3.28 1.28 -5.00
C GLN A 53 -3.26 -0.15 -4.42
N GLU A 54 -4.42 -0.77 -4.20
CA GLU A 54 -4.53 -2.16 -3.75
C GLU A 54 -3.90 -3.12 -4.76
N THR A 55 -4.12 -2.87 -6.06
CA THR A 55 -3.51 -3.65 -7.15
C THR A 55 -1.99 -3.50 -7.14
N ALA A 56 -1.48 -2.28 -6.96
CA ALA A 56 -0.03 -2.03 -6.85
C ALA A 56 0.59 -2.74 -5.65
N LEU A 57 -0.08 -2.73 -4.50
CA LEU A 57 0.39 -3.38 -3.28
C LEU A 57 0.44 -4.90 -3.43
N LYS A 58 -0.62 -5.51 -3.97
CA LYS A 58 -0.66 -6.95 -4.28
C LYS A 58 0.40 -7.35 -5.29
N LEU A 59 0.63 -6.52 -6.31
CA LEU A 59 1.68 -6.75 -7.29
C LEU A 59 3.06 -6.76 -6.62
N GLY A 60 3.34 -5.76 -5.77
CA GLY A 60 4.61 -5.68 -5.05
C GLY A 60 4.82 -6.86 -4.08
N GLU A 61 3.79 -7.28 -3.35
CA GLU A 61 3.84 -8.46 -2.48
C GLU A 61 4.11 -9.74 -3.29
N ALA A 62 3.42 -9.93 -4.42
CA ALA A 62 3.66 -11.07 -5.29
C ALA A 62 5.08 -11.09 -5.87
N VAL A 63 5.62 -9.93 -6.26
CA VAL A 63 7.01 -9.81 -6.69
C VAL A 63 7.97 -10.17 -5.57
N ILE A 64 7.74 -9.68 -4.34
CA ILE A 64 8.55 -10.07 -3.19
C ILE A 64 8.53 -11.59 -3.02
N ASN A 65 7.35 -12.22 -3.06
CA ASN A 65 7.23 -13.67 -2.92
C ASN A 65 8.03 -14.41 -3.99
N VAL A 66 7.99 -13.95 -5.25
CA VAL A 66 8.85 -14.51 -6.32
C VAL A 66 10.33 -14.34 -5.96
N LEU A 67 10.76 -13.16 -5.50
CA LEU A 67 12.15 -12.86 -5.13
C LEU A 67 12.64 -13.67 -3.91
N LEU A 68 11.73 -14.07 -3.03
CA LEU A 68 12.04 -14.95 -1.90
C LEU A 68 12.26 -16.42 -2.36
N THR A 69 11.71 -16.83 -3.50
CA THR A 69 11.89 -18.20 -4.04
C THR A 69 13.14 -18.38 -4.88
N VAL A 70 13.74 -17.30 -5.38
CA VAL A 70 14.95 -17.36 -6.21
C VAL A 70 16.15 -17.80 -5.39
N ASN A 71 17.16 -18.36 -6.06
CA ASN A 71 18.40 -18.77 -5.42
C ASN A 71 19.07 -17.58 -4.71
N TYR A 72 19.36 -17.75 -3.41
CA TYR A 72 19.90 -16.70 -2.56
C TYR A 72 21.28 -16.22 -3.02
N ASN A 73 22.19 -17.15 -3.34
CA ASN A 73 23.56 -16.80 -3.77
C ASN A 73 23.54 -16.00 -5.07
N LYS A 74 22.71 -16.39 -6.05
CA LYS A 74 22.55 -15.62 -7.30
C LYS A 74 21.97 -14.23 -7.09
N LEU A 75 21.05 -14.10 -6.13
CA LEU A 75 20.47 -12.82 -5.74
C LEU A 75 21.52 -11.90 -5.10
N LEU A 76 22.42 -12.47 -4.30
CA LEU A 76 23.49 -11.74 -3.59
C LEU A 76 24.66 -11.35 -4.49
N GLU A 77 25.00 -12.21 -5.45
CA GLU A 77 26.05 -11.99 -6.44
C GLU A 77 25.57 -11.10 -7.61
N GLY A 78 24.27 -10.80 -7.67
CA GLY A 78 23.67 -10.03 -8.77
C GLY A 78 23.76 -10.75 -10.12
N SER A 79 23.81 -12.08 -10.10
CA SER A 79 23.98 -12.94 -11.27
C SER A 79 22.65 -13.49 -11.81
N LEU A 80 21.53 -12.88 -11.41
CA LEU A 80 20.22 -13.19 -11.96
C LEU A 80 20.10 -12.44 -13.29
N ASP A 81 19.59 -13.11 -14.34
CA ASP A 81 19.42 -12.49 -15.65
C ASP A 81 17.98 -11.96 -15.80
N THR A 82 17.01 -12.86 -15.92
CA THR A 82 15.61 -12.49 -16.15
C THR A 82 14.70 -13.41 -15.37
N ILE A 83 13.79 -12.83 -14.60
CA ILE A 83 12.77 -13.56 -13.84
C ILE A 83 11.41 -13.30 -14.46
N PRO A 84 10.69 -14.32 -14.95
CA PRO A 84 9.34 -14.13 -15.46
C PRO A 84 8.39 -13.77 -14.32
N LEU A 85 7.60 -12.72 -14.53
CA LEU A 85 6.50 -12.34 -13.66
C LEU A 85 5.19 -12.74 -14.33
N ASN A 86 4.50 -13.71 -13.71
CA ASN A 86 3.15 -14.09 -14.08
C ASN A 86 2.26 -13.96 -12.85
N ILE A 87 1.71 -12.76 -12.63
CA ILE A 87 1.00 -12.42 -11.40
C ILE A 87 -0.46 -12.14 -11.75
N GLN A 88 -1.38 -12.88 -11.14
CA GLN A 88 -2.80 -12.54 -11.21
C GLN A 88 -3.16 -11.51 -10.14
N THR A 89 -3.77 -10.42 -10.57
CA THR A 89 -4.40 -9.44 -9.68
C THR A 89 -5.92 -9.49 -9.87
N PRO A 90 -6.72 -9.00 -8.91
CA PRO A 90 -8.17 -8.92 -9.08
C PRO A 90 -8.61 -8.10 -10.30
N SER A 91 -7.77 -7.15 -10.74
CA SER A 91 -8.03 -6.21 -11.83
C SER A 91 -7.51 -6.68 -13.19
N GLY A 92 -6.74 -7.77 -13.23
CA GLY A 92 -6.13 -8.32 -14.45
C GLY A 92 -4.80 -9.01 -14.21
N GLU A 93 -4.20 -9.50 -15.28
CA GLU A 93 -2.96 -10.28 -15.22
C GLU A 93 -1.75 -9.39 -15.55
N PHE A 94 -0.73 -9.45 -14.71
CA PHE A 94 0.58 -8.87 -15.00
C PHE A 94 1.46 -9.95 -15.65
N LYS A 95 1.71 -9.80 -16.95
CA LYS A 95 2.67 -10.62 -17.71
C LYS A 95 3.85 -9.76 -18.11
N GLY A 96 4.97 -9.98 -17.44
CA GLY A 96 6.21 -9.30 -17.76
C GLY A 96 7.40 -10.10 -17.26
N SER A 97 8.55 -9.44 -17.21
CA SER A 97 9.76 -9.98 -16.61
C SER A 97 10.46 -8.91 -15.80
N LEU A 98 11.16 -9.34 -14.75
CA LEU A 98 12.18 -8.53 -14.09
C LEU A 98 13.50 -8.81 -14.76
N GLU A 99 14.07 -7.79 -15.38
CA GLU A 99 15.40 -7.82 -15.96
C GLU A 99 16.38 -7.28 -14.93
N PHE A 100 17.31 -8.12 -14.52
CA PHE A 100 18.32 -7.79 -13.52
C PHE A 100 19.56 -7.22 -14.21
N SER A 101 20.11 -6.17 -13.59
CA SER A 101 21.42 -5.61 -13.87
C SER A 101 22.15 -5.50 -12.54
N GLY A 102 22.88 -6.55 -12.20
CA GLY A 102 23.50 -6.71 -10.88
C GLY A 102 22.46 -6.84 -9.78
N MET A 103 22.53 -5.96 -8.79
CA MET A 103 21.63 -5.96 -7.62
C MET A 103 20.33 -5.18 -7.82
N THR A 104 20.09 -4.70 -9.04
CA THR A 104 18.89 -3.92 -9.38
C THR A 104 18.12 -4.61 -10.49
N ALA A 105 16.80 -4.51 -10.48
CA ALA A 105 15.98 -5.02 -11.56
C ALA A 105 14.85 -4.07 -11.90
N SER A 106 14.39 -4.10 -13.14
CA SER A 106 13.22 -3.36 -13.58
C SER A 106 12.36 -4.21 -14.50
N SER A 107 11.05 -3.96 -14.50
CA SER A 107 10.12 -4.56 -15.45
C SER A 107 9.63 -3.53 -16.46
N THR A 108 9.23 -4.03 -17.63
CA THR A 108 8.46 -3.25 -18.59
C THR A 108 7.10 -2.88 -18.01
N ALA A 109 6.63 -1.67 -18.32
CA ALA A 109 5.32 -1.22 -17.86
C ALA A 109 4.19 -2.03 -18.52
N VAL A 110 3.27 -2.57 -17.70
CA VAL A 110 2.12 -3.38 -18.13
C VAL A 110 0.84 -2.64 -17.82
N ALA A 111 -0.08 -2.56 -18.78
CA ALA A 111 -1.39 -1.96 -18.57
C ALA A 111 -2.35 -2.96 -17.90
N ILE A 112 -2.91 -2.59 -16.74
CA ILE A 112 -3.97 -3.34 -16.06
C ILE A 112 -5.15 -2.39 -15.86
N GLY A 113 -6.25 -2.66 -16.57
CA GLY A 113 -7.40 -1.76 -16.61
C GLY A 113 -7.03 -0.42 -17.26
N ARG A 114 -7.10 0.67 -16.49
CA ARG A 114 -6.85 2.05 -16.98
C ARG A 114 -5.48 2.62 -16.56
N ALA A 115 -4.71 1.87 -15.77
CA ALA A 115 -3.41 2.29 -15.28
C ALA A 115 -2.30 1.41 -15.84
N SER A 116 -1.12 2.00 -16.01
CA SER A 116 0.11 1.27 -16.35
C SER A 116 0.91 1.05 -15.07
N TYR A 117 1.46 -0.15 -14.90
CA TYR A 117 2.22 -0.58 -13.72
C TYR A 117 3.61 -1.01 -14.14
N SER A 118 4.65 -0.51 -13.48
CA SER A 118 6.03 -0.98 -13.63
C SER A 118 6.63 -1.26 -12.26
N VAL A 119 7.58 -2.20 -12.23
CA VAL A 119 8.20 -2.65 -10.99
C VAL A 119 9.70 -2.39 -11.07
N SER A 120 10.25 -1.82 -10.01
CA SER A 120 11.69 -1.67 -9.81
C SER A 120 12.10 -2.38 -8.53
N VAL A 121 13.26 -3.01 -8.52
CA VAL A 121 13.76 -3.80 -7.40
C VAL A 121 15.20 -3.39 -7.12
N TRP A 122 15.54 -3.27 -5.84
CA TRP A 122 16.90 -3.10 -5.36
C TRP A 122 17.19 -4.13 -4.26
N VAL A 123 18.33 -4.78 -4.39
CA VAL A 123 18.82 -5.76 -3.44
C VAL A 123 20.02 -5.14 -2.74
N ASN A 124 19.94 -4.95 -1.43
CA ASN A 124 21.00 -4.33 -0.65
C ASN A 124 21.45 -5.30 0.44
N THR A 125 22.73 -5.65 0.45
CA THR A 125 23.32 -6.40 1.57
C THR A 125 23.43 -5.46 2.77
N VAL A 126 22.65 -5.74 3.81
CA VAL A 126 22.60 -4.93 5.05
C VAL A 126 23.60 -5.44 6.07
N PHE A 127 23.86 -6.75 6.06
CA PHE A 127 24.89 -7.38 6.88
C PHE A 127 25.56 -8.46 6.04
N ARG A 128 26.89 -8.56 6.15
CA ARG A 128 27.65 -9.65 5.55
C ARG A 128 28.18 -10.52 6.68
N ALA A 129 27.80 -11.79 6.69
CA ALA A 129 28.29 -12.73 7.66
C ALA A 129 29.80 -12.87 7.54
N GLN A 130 30.46 -12.83 8.69
CA GLN A 130 31.90 -12.99 8.79
C GLN A 130 32.23 -14.44 9.13
N ASN A 131 33.39 -14.93 8.67
CA ASN A 131 33.82 -16.30 8.91
C ASN A 131 34.03 -16.57 10.41
N ILE A 132 33.29 -17.53 10.98
CA ILE A 132 33.34 -17.91 12.41
C ILE A 132 34.74 -18.25 12.94
N GLU A 133 35.68 -18.60 12.05
CA GLU A 133 37.07 -18.89 12.39
C GLU A 133 37.92 -17.64 12.63
N THR A 134 37.35 -16.44 12.48
CA THR A 134 38.03 -15.14 12.69
C THR A 134 37.37 -14.32 13.81
N PRO A 135 38.12 -13.58 14.65
CA PRO A 135 37.52 -12.76 15.71
C PRO A 135 36.59 -11.66 15.15
N HIS A 136 35.40 -11.50 15.73
CA HIS A 136 34.34 -10.62 15.20
C HIS A 136 34.09 -9.38 16.06
N ASN A 137 33.80 -8.24 15.41
CA ASN A 137 33.37 -6.99 16.05
C ASN A 137 31.88 -6.66 15.85
N ASP A 138 31.20 -7.30 14.90
CA ASP A 138 29.84 -6.96 14.48
C ASP A 138 28.88 -8.14 14.71
N ALA A 139 28.42 -8.32 15.94
CA ALA A 139 27.25 -9.15 16.23
C ALA A 139 25.99 -8.28 16.17
N LEU A 140 24.88 -8.81 15.65
CA LEU A 140 23.57 -8.17 15.83
C LEU A 140 23.20 -8.24 17.32
N VAL A 141 23.29 -7.08 17.98
CA VAL A 141 22.99 -6.93 19.41
C VAL A 141 21.52 -6.58 19.58
N PHE A 142 20.72 -7.53 20.03
CA PHE A 142 19.35 -7.26 20.48
C PHE A 142 19.36 -6.96 21.98
N GLY A 143 18.97 -5.73 22.35
CA GLY A 143 18.80 -5.33 23.74
C GLY A 143 17.35 -5.51 24.19
N PHE A 144 17.14 -6.00 25.41
CA PHE A 144 15.82 -5.92 26.05
C PHE A 144 15.58 -4.49 26.53
N ARG A 145 14.42 -3.92 26.21
CA ARG A 145 13.98 -2.65 26.79
C ARG A 145 13.44 -2.94 28.18
N ASP A 146 14.18 -2.53 29.21
CA ASP A 146 13.73 -2.66 30.58
C ASP A 146 12.65 -1.60 30.86
N PHE A 147 11.48 -2.04 31.34
CA PHE A 147 10.33 -1.17 31.62
C PHE A 147 10.18 -0.86 33.10
N GLU A 148 11.13 -1.24 33.95
CA GLU A 148 11.13 -0.84 35.35
C GLU A 148 11.39 0.67 35.51
N ALA A 149 10.45 1.37 36.15
CA ALA A 149 10.64 2.76 36.55
C ALA A 149 11.72 2.82 37.66
N PRO A 150 12.64 3.80 37.63
CA PRO A 150 13.79 3.80 38.52
C PRO A 150 13.35 3.98 39.98
N PRO A 151 13.71 3.09 40.92
CA PRO A 151 13.65 3.41 42.34
C PRO A 151 14.78 4.39 42.68
N GLY A 152 14.49 5.36 43.55
CA GLY A 152 15.43 6.39 44.00
C GLY A 152 16.71 5.83 44.69
N PRO A 153 17.72 6.68 44.91
CA PRO A 153 19.12 6.26 44.99
C PRO A 153 19.47 5.62 46.34
N PRO A 154 20.31 4.57 46.30
CA PRO A 154 21.66 4.70 46.86
C PRO A 154 22.74 4.32 45.81
N PRO A 155 24.05 4.60 46.06
CA PRO A 155 25.10 4.36 45.07
C PRO A 155 25.31 2.85 44.88
N VAL A 156 24.89 2.34 43.71
CA VAL A 156 25.03 0.93 43.38
C VAL A 156 26.36 0.74 42.62
N PRO A 157 27.17 -0.30 42.94
CA PRO A 157 28.34 -0.69 42.14
C PRO A 157 27.98 -0.84 40.65
N PRO A 158 28.97 -0.77 39.72
CA PRO A 158 28.71 -0.77 38.29
C PRO A 158 27.76 -1.92 37.94
N ALA A 159 26.60 -1.56 37.42
CA ALA A 159 25.57 -2.52 37.07
C ALA A 159 26.19 -3.59 36.17
N PRO A 160 25.89 -4.88 36.39
CA PRO A 160 26.26 -5.92 35.44
C PRO A 160 25.77 -5.48 34.05
N PRO A 161 26.55 -5.69 32.98
CA PRO A 161 26.07 -5.44 31.62
C PRO A 161 24.70 -6.11 31.46
N ALA A 162 23.73 -5.38 30.91
CA ALA A 162 22.40 -5.91 30.65
C ALA A 162 22.55 -7.28 29.95
N PRO A 163 21.71 -8.28 30.28
CA PRO A 163 21.80 -9.59 29.62
C PRO A 163 21.59 -9.40 28.13
N VAL A 164 22.69 -9.43 27.37
CA VAL A 164 22.70 -9.32 25.92
C VAL A 164 22.51 -10.72 25.37
N ALA A 165 21.41 -10.94 24.66
CA ALA A 165 21.28 -12.10 23.79
C ALA A 165 21.94 -11.75 22.44
N THR A 166 23.18 -12.19 22.24
CA THR A 166 23.84 -12.13 20.94
C THR A 166 23.57 -13.42 20.18
N TYR A 167 22.99 -13.32 18.98
CA TYR A 167 22.94 -14.43 18.03
C TYR A 167 23.93 -14.15 16.91
N SER A 168 24.85 -15.08 16.65
CA SER A 168 25.71 -15.02 15.48
C SER A 168 24.87 -15.34 14.25
N CYS A 169 24.64 -14.35 13.39
CA CYS A 169 24.03 -14.60 12.09
C CYS A 169 25.10 -15.22 11.19
N PHE A 170 24.90 -16.48 10.82
CA PHE A 170 25.88 -17.27 10.06
C PHE A 170 25.89 -16.94 8.56
N ASP A 171 24.88 -16.22 8.07
CA ASP A 171 24.71 -15.88 6.65
C ASP A 171 24.46 -14.38 6.45
N ASP A 172 24.73 -13.89 5.23
CA ASP A 172 24.48 -12.49 4.86
C ASP A 172 22.99 -12.15 5.09
N LEU A 173 22.70 -10.92 5.52
CA LEU A 173 21.34 -10.37 5.58
C LEU A 173 21.15 -9.40 4.42
N VAL A 174 20.13 -9.64 3.62
CA VAL A 174 19.81 -8.81 2.46
C VAL A 174 18.45 -8.17 2.62
N CYS A 175 18.37 -6.88 2.33
CA CYS A 175 17.13 -6.14 2.16
C CYS A 175 16.74 -6.14 0.68
N VAL A 176 15.52 -6.59 0.39
CA VAL A 176 14.92 -6.52 -0.94
C VAL A 176 13.88 -5.42 -0.91
N LYS A 177 14.16 -4.34 -1.63
CA LYS A 177 13.25 -3.23 -1.84
C LYS A 177 12.56 -3.38 -3.19
N VAL A 178 11.23 -3.31 -3.20
CA VAL A 178 10.40 -3.36 -4.39
C VAL A 178 9.58 -2.09 -4.46
N ARG A 179 9.70 -1.35 -5.55
CA ARG A 179 8.88 -0.19 -5.89
C ARG A 179 7.94 -0.55 -7.02
N VAL A 180 6.67 -0.21 -6.85
CA VAL A 180 5.65 -0.34 -7.89
C VAL A 180 5.18 1.05 -8.27
N ASP A 181 5.53 1.48 -9.47
CA ASP A 181 5.01 2.70 -10.08
C ASP A 181 3.70 2.37 -10.78
N TYR A 182 2.66 3.20 -10.58
CA TYR A 182 1.35 2.98 -11.17
C TYR A 182 0.64 4.28 -11.56
N GLY A 183 0.17 4.35 -12.81
CA GLY A 183 -0.48 5.54 -13.34
C GLY A 183 0.39 6.79 -13.23
N GLN A 184 -0.19 7.92 -12.83
CA GLN A 184 0.54 9.16 -12.53
C GLN A 184 0.59 9.45 -11.02
N ARG A 185 0.64 8.40 -10.20
CA ARG A 185 0.52 8.52 -8.75
C ARG A 185 1.82 8.24 -8.01
N GLU A 186 1.79 8.49 -6.71
CA GLU A 186 2.87 8.14 -5.81
C GLU A 186 3.06 6.62 -5.81
N ALA A 187 4.30 6.18 -5.97
CA ALA A 187 4.66 4.77 -6.04
C ALA A 187 4.46 4.09 -4.68
N VAL A 188 4.22 2.78 -4.71
CA VAL A 188 4.23 1.96 -3.49
C VAL A 188 5.61 1.34 -3.33
N ASP A 189 6.25 1.60 -2.20
CA ASP A 189 7.49 0.96 -1.78
C ASP A 189 7.20 -0.13 -0.75
N LEU A 190 7.78 -1.31 -0.97
CA LEU A 190 7.75 -2.45 -0.05
C LEU A 190 9.19 -2.90 0.20
N GLU A 191 9.51 -3.18 1.44
CA GLU A 191 10.83 -3.64 1.86
C GLU A 191 10.68 -4.93 2.66
N THR A 192 11.53 -5.91 2.38
CA THR A 192 11.59 -7.16 3.13
C THR A 192 13.04 -7.56 3.38
N PHE A 193 13.25 -8.37 4.40
CA PHE A 193 14.57 -8.91 4.74
C PHE A 193 14.60 -10.41 4.47
N ARG A 194 15.70 -10.86 3.90
CA ARG A 194 15.97 -12.27 3.66
C ARG A 194 17.37 -12.61 4.17
N ALA A 195 17.44 -13.70 4.91
CA ALA A 195 18.68 -14.40 5.23
C ALA A 195 18.52 -15.86 4.78
N ASP A 196 19.60 -16.49 4.35
CA ASP A 196 19.64 -17.95 4.28
C ASP A 196 19.93 -18.48 5.69
N MET A 197 19.34 -19.61 6.07
CA MET A 197 19.65 -20.31 7.32
C MET A 197 19.87 -21.80 7.06
N SER A 198 20.07 -22.18 5.80
CA SER A 198 20.14 -23.58 5.37
C SER A 198 21.54 -24.19 5.47
N ARG A 199 22.53 -23.46 6.01
CA ARG A 199 23.89 -23.96 6.22
C ARG A 199 24.16 -24.41 7.65
#